data_AF-A0A7M7P5W2-F1
#
_entry.id   AF-A0A7M7P5W2-F1
#
_cell.length_a   1.000
_cell.length_b   1.000
_cell.length_c   1.000
_cell.angle_alpha   90.00
_cell.angle_beta   90.00
_cell.angle_gamma   90.00
#
_symmetry.space_group_name_H-M   'P 1'
#
loop_
_entity.id
_entity.type
_entity.pdbx_description
1 polymer ?
#
loop_
_entity_poly.entity_id
_entity_poly.type
_entity_poly.pdbx_seq_one_letter_code
_entity_poly.pdbx_strand_id
1 'polypeptide(L)'
;MDRERFISWPCVLIFLLPFCQIGALQNVPPPGVALGMESGAIQDSSVTASYVNLGYGPERGRLNIDSAWFGGTSAKSSWIQVDLSTTYRITGVATQGRWDVAQWVTSFKVACSIDGIMFDIVQDALNQPVADKVFVGNTDANTVVYNTLPSVKVCRYVRLLPITYHSAVMLRMELYGEGPVPENLEAGPIISLLHGNAPGEGFVLKDDGSSSGFLCGESWNLQSAEVACRMLGFIGIESFSQRVVSSIPFDPISVQVLRDGYICSGREHTLSECTSVTNYPSCTTAAGVVCTNNIGELRLFCVDNHPLKENFKIMWTQALRLSGYSLRQYGHVEMYTNKTGWGLVCAQDWDDQDGQVICRMLGYPGMSRRSSIGVPTSDSTPITIGGLTCVGNEASIEECMYDAGHNIACGIDKVALLRCQNAGRV
;
A
#
# COMPACT_ATOMS: atom_id res chain seq x y z
N MET A 1 -12.19 41.81 -56.88
CA MET A 1 -12.67 40.89 -55.84
C MET A 1 -11.81 39.64 -55.87
N ASP A 2 -10.50 39.73 -55.71
CA ASP A 2 -9.66 40.24 -54.60
C ASP A 2 -8.94 39.04 -53.98
N ARG A 3 -7.61 39.17 -54.00
CA ARG A 3 -6.63 38.31 -53.35
C ARG A 3 -6.68 38.53 -51.83
N GLU A 4 -5.91 37.67 -51.15
CA GLU A 4 -5.24 37.87 -49.84
C GLU A 4 -5.84 37.08 -48.67
N ARG A 5 -5.09 36.51 -47.72
CA ARG A 5 -3.67 36.16 -47.54
C ARG A 5 -3.66 35.25 -46.30
N PHE A 6 -2.83 34.21 -46.32
CA PHE A 6 -2.40 33.46 -45.13
C PHE A 6 -1.19 34.19 -44.48
N ILE A 7 -0.99 33.97 -43.16
CA ILE A 7 0.16 34.37 -42.28
C ILE A 7 0.03 35.81 -41.71
N SER A 8 0.12 36.15 -40.40
CA SER A 8 0.91 35.67 -39.25
C SER A 8 0.31 35.98 -37.85
N TRP A 9 0.62 35.09 -36.90
CA TRP A 9 0.79 35.07 -35.42
C TRP A 9 0.87 36.38 -34.58
N PRO A 10 0.61 36.36 -33.23
CA PRO A 10 1.30 35.46 -32.27
C PRO A 10 0.52 34.85 -31.09
N CYS A 11 1.18 33.82 -30.54
CA CYS A 11 1.05 33.20 -29.22
C CYS A 11 0.44 34.06 -28.10
N VAL A 12 -0.52 33.49 -27.37
CA VAL A 12 -0.49 33.48 -25.89
C VAL A 12 -1.01 32.12 -25.40
N LEU A 13 -0.16 31.42 -24.65
CA LEU A 13 -0.50 30.27 -23.83
C LEU A 13 -1.64 30.60 -22.86
N ILE A 14 -2.70 29.80 -22.84
CA ILE A 14 -3.40 29.46 -21.60
C ILE A 14 -3.72 27.98 -21.65
N PHE A 15 -2.82 27.17 -21.08
CA PHE A 15 -3.18 25.85 -20.58
C PHE A 15 -4.13 26.04 -19.40
N LEU A 16 -5.40 25.65 -19.58
CA LEU A 16 -6.30 25.32 -18.47
C LEU A 16 -6.88 23.93 -18.75
N LEU A 17 -6.00 22.92 -18.69
CA LEU A 17 -6.43 21.61 -18.22
C LEU A 17 -6.32 21.69 -16.69
N PRO A 18 -7.39 21.46 -15.91
CA PRO A 18 -7.20 21.21 -14.50
C PRO A 18 -6.49 19.86 -14.42
N PHE A 19 -5.27 19.90 -13.91
CA PHE A 19 -4.64 18.86 -13.13
C PHE A 19 -5.58 17.70 -12.80
N CYS A 20 -5.45 16.59 -13.52
CA CYS A 20 -5.77 15.29 -12.95
C CYS A 20 -4.64 14.98 -11.98
N GLN A 21 -4.67 15.60 -10.79
CA GLN A 21 -3.97 15.03 -9.65
C GLN A 21 -4.57 13.64 -9.45
N ILE A 22 -3.71 12.66 -9.17
CA ILE A 22 -4.10 11.42 -8.51
C ILE A 22 -4.61 11.83 -7.12
N GLY A 23 -5.85 12.33 -7.07
CA GLY A 23 -6.59 12.50 -5.85
C GLY A 23 -6.87 11.11 -5.34
N ALA A 24 -6.48 10.84 -4.10
CA ALA A 24 -7.08 9.75 -3.34
C ALA A 24 -8.59 9.79 -3.58
N LEU A 25 -9.22 8.63 -3.74
CA LEU A 25 -10.67 8.48 -3.87
C LEU A 25 -11.37 9.17 -2.69
N GLN A 26 -11.63 10.48 -2.81
CA GLN A 26 -12.30 11.25 -1.78
C GLN A 26 -13.79 10.92 -1.88
N ASN A 27 -14.40 10.61 -0.75
CA ASN A 27 -15.80 10.15 -0.64
C ASN A 27 -16.09 8.70 -1.08
N VAL A 28 -15.06 7.85 -1.16
CA VAL A 28 -15.26 6.39 -1.15
C VAL A 28 -15.09 5.87 0.28
N PRO A 29 -15.99 5.01 0.79
CA PRO A 29 -15.84 4.41 2.10
C PRO A 29 -14.46 3.75 2.25
N PRO A 30 -13.71 4.01 3.34
CA PRO A 30 -12.42 3.39 3.55
C PRO A 30 -12.55 1.86 3.63
N PRO A 31 -11.53 1.09 3.23
CA PRO A 31 -11.51 -0.36 3.43
C PRO A 31 -11.74 -0.73 4.91
N GLY A 32 -12.43 -1.83 5.21
CA GLY A 32 -12.76 -2.24 6.57
C GLY A 32 -14.20 -1.93 6.98
N VAL A 33 -14.53 -2.10 8.26
CA VAL A 33 -15.89 -1.91 8.79
C VAL A 33 -15.95 -0.69 9.71
N ALA A 34 -17.14 -0.09 9.82
CA ALA A 34 -17.40 0.95 10.81
C ALA A 34 -17.24 0.39 12.23
N LEU A 35 -16.44 1.05 13.05
CA LEU A 35 -16.09 0.57 14.40
C LEU A 35 -17.16 0.89 15.45
N GLY A 36 -18.11 1.78 15.12
CA GLY A 36 -19.37 1.86 15.82
C GLY A 36 -19.63 3.17 16.57
N MET A 37 -19.15 4.28 16.02
CA MET A 37 -19.60 5.60 16.47
C MET A 37 -21.09 5.78 16.15
N GLU A 38 -21.51 5.48 14.92
CA GLU A 38 -22.91 5.59 14.47
C GLU A 38 -23.81 4.54 15.12
N SER A 39 -23.35 3.28 15.17
CA SER A 39 -24.14 2.16 15.70
C SER A 39 -24.30 2.17 17.22
N GLY A 40 -23.49 2.98 17.92
CA GLY A 40 -23.43 2.99 19.39
C GLY A 40 -22.66 1.83 20.00
N ALA A 41 -21.97 1.00 19.19
CA ALA A 41 -21.11 -0.06 19.72
C ALA A 41 -19.93 0.51 20.52
N ILE A 42 -19.39 1.66 20.10
CA ILE A 42 -18.52 2.49 20.93
C ILE A 42 -19.41 3.25 21.91
N GLN A 43 -19.25 3.02 23.21
CA GLN A 43 -20.07 3.65 24.25
C GLN A 43 -19.72 5.13 24.45
N ASP A 44 -20.65 5.93 24.98
CA ASP A 44 -20.43 7.36 25.22
C ASP A 44 -19.25 7.62 26.17
N SER A 45 -19.03 6.74 27.15
CA SER A 45 -17.88 6.80 28.07
C SER A 45 -16.52 6.66 27.36
N SER A 46 -16.51 6.08 26.17
CA SER A 46 -15.30 5.89 25.35
C SER A 46 -14.99 7.10 24.47
N VAL A 47 -15.87 8.11 24.41
CA VAL A 47 -15.67 9.30 23.58
C VAL A 47 -15.37 10.50 24.49
N THR A 48 -14.20 11.09 24.31
CA THR A 48 -13.73 12.25 25.11
C THR A 48 -13.31 13.38 24.19
N ALA A 49 -13.21 14.60 24.72
CA ALA A 49 -12.82 15.76 23.92
C ALA A 49 -12.08 16.81 24.75
N SER A 50 -11.36 17.68 24.06
CA SER A 50 -10.69 18.86 24.64
C SER A 50 -11.66 19.88 25.22
N TYR A 51 -12.90 19.91 24.71
CA TYR A 51 -13.95 20.82 25.13
C TYR A 51 -15.26 20.06 25.24
N VAL A 52 -15.96 20.29 26.35
CA VAL A 52 -17.25 19.67 26.67
C VAL A 52 -18.26 20.78 26.91
N ASN A 53 -19.35 20.76 26.15
CA ASN A 53 -20.46 21.69 26.28
C ASN A 53 -21.75 20.93 26.55
N LEU A 54 -22.59 21.47 27.43
CA LEU A 54 -23.86 20.83 27.78
C LEU A 54 -24.80 20.83 26.56
N GLY A 55 -25.05 19.64 26.01
CA GLY A 55 -25.88 19.44 24.80
C GLY A 55 -25.10 19.27 23.48
N TYR A 56 -23.81 19.59 23.47
CA TYR A 56 -22.90 19.42 22.32
C TYR A 56 -21.60 18.71 22.73
N GLY A 57 -21.71 17.77 23.67
CA GLY A 57 -20.61 17.00 24.21
C GLY A 57 -20.01 16.02 23.18
N PRO A 58 -18.90 15.35 23.53
CA PRO A 58 -18.24 14.39 22.65
C PRO A 58 -19.17 13.26 22.16
N GLU A 59 -20.13 12.84 22.98
CA GLU A 59 -21.14 11.83 22.65
C GLU A 59 -22.05 12.23 21.47
N ARG A 60 -22.15 13.54 21.19
CA ARG A 60 -22.89 14.08 20.04
C ARG A 60 -22.05 14.14 18.77
N GLY A 61 -20.78 13.76 18.83
CA GLY A 61 -19.87 13.66 17.69
C GLY A 61 -20.04 12.39 16.85
N ARG A 62 -21.16 11.67 16.98
CA ARG A 62 -21.45 10.44 16.21
C ARG A 62 -22.03 10.78 14.84
N LEU A 63 -21.71 9.99 13.82
CA LEU A 63 -22.27 10.17 12.47
C LEU A 63 -23.80 10.07 12.49
N ASN A 64 -24.47 10.79 11.58
CA ASN A 64 -25.92 10.71 11.33
C ASN A 64 -26.84 10.94 12.56
N ILE A 65 -26.37 11.62 13.60
CA ILE A 65 -27.19 12.07 14.74
C ILE A 65 -27.69 13.51 14.54
N ASP A 66 -28.83 13.84 15.15
CA ASP A 66 -29.42 15.19 15.21
C ASP A 66 -28.67 16.13 16.19
N SER A 67 -27.33 16.14 16.14
CA SER A 67 -26.47 17.10 16.85
C SER A 67 -25.06 17.09 16.24
N ALA A 68 -24.07 17.68 16.92
CA ALA A 68 -22.65 17.54 16.63
C ALA A 68 -21.84 17.81 17.90
N TRP A 69 -20.62 17.29 17.98
CA TRP A 69 -19.67 17.71 19.01
C TRP A 69 -19.18 19.13 18.72
N PHE A 70 -19.16 19.99 19.74
CA PHE A 70 -18.63 21.35 19.66
C PHE A 70 -17.20 21.41 20.23
N GLY A 71 -16.23 21.74 19.38
CA GLY A 71 -14.81 21.81 19.74
C GLY A 71 -14.36 23.09 20.43
N GLY A 72 -15.27 24.00 20.78
CA GLY A 72 -14.95 25.28 21.41
C GLY A 72 -14.64 26.40 20.41
N THR A 73 -14.05 27.49 20.89
CA THR A 73 -13.85 28.73 20.11
C THR A 73 -12.52 28.81 19.35
N SER A 74 -11.61 27.85 19.54
CA SER A 74 -10.29 27.83 18.88
C SER A 74 -9.92 26.43 18.43
N ALA A 75 -9.93 26.19 17.11
CA ALA A 75 -9.59 24.88 16.54
C ALA A 75 -8.15 24.41 16.83
N LYS A 76 -7.19 25.33 17.03
CA LYS A 76 -5.75 25.00 17.16
C LYS A 76 -5.41 24.07 18.34
N SER A 77 -6.29 23.92 19.32
CA SER A 77 -6.13 23.03 20.47
C SER A 77 -7.29 22.07 20.64
N SER A 78 -8.24 22.04 19.70
CA SER A 78 -9.43 21.21 19.79
C SER A 78 -9.14 19.78 19.37
N TRP A 79 -9.66 18.81 20.10
CA TRP A 79 -9.64 17.41 19.70
C TRP A 79 -10.86 16.67 20.22
N ILE A 80 -11.29 15.68 19.45
CA ILE A 80 -12.20 14.61 19.89
C ILE A 80 -11.45 13.30 19.79
N GLN A 81 -11.61 12.44 20.80
CA GLN A 81 -10.90 11.19 20.96
C GLN A 81 -11.89 10.05 21.18
N VAL A 82 -11.57 8.91 20.59
CA VAL A 82 -12.25 7.64 20.83
C VAL A 82 -11.25 6.66 21.46
N ASP A 83 -11.63 6.04 22.58
CA ASP A 83 -10.96 4.86 23.16
C ASP A 83 -11.68 3.57 22.70
N LEU A 84 -11.00 2.78 21.88
CA LEU A 84 -11.54 1.52 21.35
C LEU A 84 -11.46 0.36 22.36
N SER A 85 -11.03 0.62 23.60
CA SER A 85 -10.81 -0.34 24.71
C SER A 85 -9.69 -1.35 24.47
N THR A 86 -9.35 -1.63 23.22
CA THR A 86 -8.26 -2.51 22.77
C THR A 86 -7.71 -1.97 21.44
N THR A 87 -6.66 -2.58 20.90
CA THR A 87 -6.00 -2.09 19.68
C THR A 87 -6.75 -2.54 18.43
N TYR A 88 -6.86 -1.66 17.44
CA TYR A 88 -7.48 -1.92 16.14
C TYR A 88 -6.56 -1.44 15.02
N ARG A 89 -6.71 -2.02 13.83
CA ARG A 89 -6.12 -1.55 12.58
C ARG A 89 -7.04 -0.51 11.96
N ILE A 90 -6.71 0.77 12.11
CA ILE A 90 -7.47 1.90 11.58
C ILE A 90 -7.06 2.13 10.13
N THR A 91 -8.06 2.16 9.25
CA THR A 91 -7.90 2.29 7.79
C THR A 91 -8.46 3.61 7.26
N GLY A 92 -9.38 4.26 7.98
CA GLY A 92 -9.91 5.55 7.59
C GLY A 92 -10.86 6.15 8.62
N VAL A 93 -11.38 7.32 8.26
CA VAL A 93 -12.33 8.09 9.06
C VAL A 93 -13.40 8.70 8.15
N ALA A 94 -14.60 8.88 8.68
CA ALA A 94 -15.63 9.68 8.03
C ALA A 94 -15.99 10.88 8.90
N THR A 95 -16.34 12.01 8.28
CA THR A 95 -16.75 13.23 8.98
C THR A 95 -18.03 13.82 8.40
N GLN A 96 -18.79 14.51 9.25
CA GLN A 96 -20.03 15.20 8.89
C GLN A 96 -20.16 16.49 9.72
N GLY A 97 -20.79 17.52 9.15
CA GLY A 97 -21.05 18.80 9.81
C GLY A 97 -22.20 18.73 10.83
N ARG A 98 -22.64 19.85 11.40
CA ARG A 98 -23.84 19.92 12.24
C ARG A 98 -25.12 19.87 11.39
N TRP A 99 -26.11 19.09 11.80
CA TRP A 99 -27.28 18.76 10.97
C TRP A 99 -28.20 19.94 10.61
N ASP A 100 -28.47 20.85 11.56
CA ASP A 100 -29.49 21.91 11.50
C ASP A 100 -28.93 23.29 11.13
N VAL A 101 -27.64 23.52 11.39
CA VAL A 101 -26.99 24.83 11.22
C VAL A 101 -25.73 24.65 10.39
N ALA A 102 -25.44 25.64 9.53
CA ALA A 102 -24.29 25.66 8.64
C ALA A 102 -22.93 25.82 9.37
N GLN A 103 -22.56 24.82 10.17
CA GLN A 103 -21.36 24.76 10.98
C GLN A 103 -20.68 23.40 10.78
N TRP A 104 -19.40 23.40 10.41
CA TRP A 104 -18.67 22.15 10.15
C TRP A 104 -17.15 22.38 10.13
N VAL A 105 -16.39 21.31 10.33
CA VAL A 105 -14.93 21.29 10.16
C VAL A 105 -14.57 21.09 8.68
N THR A 106 -13.70 21.96 8.14
CA THR A 106 -13.27 21.93 6.73
C THR A 106 -11.92 21.26 6.52
N SER A 107 -11.07 21.19 7.54
CA SER A 107 -9.84 20.38 7.51
C SER A 107 -9.44 19.94 8.91
N PHE A 108 -8.77 18.79 8.99
CA PHE A 108 -8.34 18.20 10.26
C PHE A 108 -7.12 17.29 10.07
N LYS A 109 -6.48 16.91 11.19
CA LYS A 109 -5.48 15.85 11.27
C LYS A 109 -6.03 14.67 12.05
N VAL A 110 -5.47 13.48 11.81
CA VAL A 110 -5.74 12.28 12.60
C VAL A 110 -4.48 11.92 13.37
N ALA A 111 -4.63 11.64 14.66
CA ALA A 111 -3.55 11.18 15.52
C ALA A 111 -3.94 9.87 16.21
N CYS A 112 -2.95 9.04 16.49
CA CYS A 112 -3.12 7.65 16.85
C CYS A 112 -2.23 7.30 18.04
N SER A 113 -2.72 6.49 18.97
CA SER A 113 -1.99 6.11 20.18
C SER A 113 -2.38 4.72 20.70
N ILE A 114 -1.44 4.04 21.34
CA ILE A 114 -1.66 2.77 22.04
C ILE A 114 -1.88 3.00 23.54
N ASP A 115 -1.15 3.95 24.13
CA ASP A 115 -1.11 4.20 25.57
C ASP A 115 -2.04 5.34 26.04
N GLY A 116 -2.55 6.15 25.10
CA GLY A 116 -3.38 7.32 25.40
C GLY A 116 -2.58 8.51 25.93
N ILE A 117 -1.25 8.43 25.90
CA ILE A 117 -0.32 9.48 26.37
C ILE A 117 0.43 10.06 25.17
N MET A 118 1.13 9.22 24.40
CA MET A 118 1.87 9.64 23.21
C MET A 118 1.03 9.43 21.97
N PHE A 119 0.88 10.48 21.15
CA PHE A 119 0.07 10.46 19.93
C PHE A 119 0.92 10.73 18.70
N ASP A 120 0.92 9.78 17.77
CA ASP A 120 1.55 9.93 16.46
C ASP A 120 0.54 10.49 15.47
N ILE A 121 0.88 11.61 14.84
CA ILE A 121 0.06 12.21 13.77
C ILE A 121 0.28 11.40 12.49
N VAL A 122 -0.81 11.11 11.78
CA VAL A 122 -0.74 10.44 10.48
C VAL A 122 0.01 11.33 9.50
N GLN A 123 1.05 10.78 8.87
CA GLN A 123 1.92 11.50 7.93
C GLN A 123 1.53 11.21 6.49
N ASP A 124 1.78 12.18 5.60
CA ASP A 124 1.72 11.98 4.17
C ASP A 124 3.08 11.49 3.69
N ALA A 125 3.22 10.17 3.52
CA ALA A 125 4.46 9.56 3.05
C ALA A 125 4.86 9.97 1.62
N LEU A 126 3.94 10.60 0.87
CA LEU A 126 4.17 11.07 -0.50
C LEU A 126 4.68 12.52 -0.54
N ASN A 127 4.61 13.28 0.57
CA ASN A 127 5.18 14.63 0.64
C ASN A 127 6.68 14.57 0.95
N GLN A 128 7.46 15.40 0.25
CA GLN A 128 8.88 15.64 0.54
C GLN A 128 9.10 17.13 0.84
N PRO A 129 9.47 17.51 2.09
CA PRO A 129 9.70 16.64 3.25
C PRO A 129 8.42 15.99 3.78
N VAL A 130 8.58 14.84 4.45
CA VAL A 130 7.47 14.14 5.11
C VAL A 130 6.79 15.11 6.08
N ALA A 131 5.50 15.30 5.89
CA ALA A 131 4.70 16.25 6.65
C ALA A 131 3.42 15.58 7.18
N ASP A 132 2.85 16.16 8.22
CA ASP A 132 1.55 15.72 8.75
C ASP A 132 0.49 15.75 7.65
N LYS A 133 -0.26 14.65 7.52
CA LYS A 133 -1.38 14.57 6.59
C LYS A 133 -2.52 15.45 7.08
N VAL A 134 -2.83 16.49 6.31
CA VAL A 134 -4.06 17.28 6.50
C VAL A 134 -5.15 16.68 5.63
N PHE A 135 -6.24 16.26 6.26
CA PHE A 135 -7.41 15.70 5.60
C PHE A 135 -8.41 16.80 5.27
N VAL A 136 -9.07 16.64 4.13
CA VAL A 136 -10.17 17.53 3.71
C VAL A 136 -11.43 17.08 4.45
N GLY A 137 -12.05 18.01 5.17
CA GLY A 137 -13.29 17.81 5.90
C GLY A 137 -14.51 18.11 5.05
N ASN A 138 -15.54 18.64 5.69
CA ASN A 138 -16.85 18.86 5.10
C ASN A 138 -16.95 20.20 4.38
N THR A 139 -17.82 20.24 3.36
CA THR A 139 -18.23 21.45 2.64
C THR A 139 -19.65 21.89 2.99
N ASP A 140 -20.39 21.07 3.72
CA ASP A 140 -21.75 21.33 4.17
C ASP A 140 -22.06 20.61 5.51
N ALA A 141 -23.30 20.75 5.96
CA ALA A 141 -23.82 20.20 7.21
C ALA A 141 -23.99 18.67 7.22
N ASN A 142 -24.35 18.05 6.10
CA ASN A 142 -25.04 16.74 6.07
C ASN A 142 -24.37 15.69 5.18
N THR A 143 -23.54 16.08 4.23
CA THR A 143 -22.80 15.14 3.38
C THR A 143 -21.68 14.49 4.20
N VAL A 144 -21.69 13.17 4.26
CA VAL A 144 -20.60 12.39 4.86
C VAL A 144 -19.39 12.42 3.94
N VAL A 145 -18.24 12.82 4.48
CA VAL A 145 -16.97 12.85 3.77
C VAL A 145 -16.08 11.74 4.28
N TYR A 146 -15.67 10.85 3.37
CA TYR A 146 -14.82 9.71 3.67
C TYR A 146 -13.35 10.00 3.35
N ASN A 147 -12.47 9.65 4.27
CA ASN A 147 -11.02 9.80 4.14
C ASN A 147 -10.30 8.50 4.51
N THR A 148 -9.63 7.89 3.54
CA THR A 148 -8.74 6.75 3.76
C THR A 148 -7.38 7.22 4.26
N LEU A 149 -6.84 6.52 5.26
CA LEU A 149 -5.50 6.80 5.79
C LEU A 149 -4.43 6.37 4.76
N PRO A 150 -3.36 7.16 4.56
CA PRO A 150 -2.26 6.78 3.65
C PRO A 150 -1.53 5.49 4.05
N SER A 151 -1.57 5.14 5.34
CA SER A 151 -1.05 3.89 5.88
C SER A 151 -1.95 3.41 7.02
N VAL A 152 -2.16 2.10 7.11
CA VAL A 152 -2.92 1.49 8.21
C VAL A 152 -2.21 1.77 9.54
N LYS A 153 -2.97 2.17 10.55
CA LYS A 153 -2.44 2.48 11.89
C LYS A 153 -2.97 1.50 12.93
N VAL A 154 -2.11 0.95 13.78
CA VAL A 154 -2.51 0.05 14.87
C VAL A 154 -2.61 0.85 16.16
N CYS A 155 -3.83 1.09 16.64
CA CYS A 155 -4.08 2.03 17.74
C CYS A 155 -5.27 1.61 18.59
N ARG A 156 -5.23 1.98 19.86
CA ARG A 156 -6.38 1.91 20.78
C ARG A 156 -7.11 3.25 20.86
N TYR A 157 -6.36 4.34 20.88
CA TYR A 157 -6.89 5.69 20.95
C TYR A 157 -6.73 6.40 19.61
N VAL A 158 -7.81 6.97 19.10
CA VAL A 158 -7.82 7.74 17.86
C VAL A 158 -8.32 9.14 18.15
N ARG A 159 -7.58 10.16 17.70
CA ARG A 159 -7.90 11.58 17.84
C ARG A 159 -8.11 12.24 16.49
N LEU A 160 -9.21 12.98 16.35
CA LEU A 160 -9.38 13.95 15.27
C LEU A 160 -9.06 15.35 15.80
N LEU A 161 -8.25 16.08 15.05
CA LEU A 161 -7.71 17.39 15.38
C LEU A 161 -8.19 18.42 14.34
N PRO A 162 -9.33 19.08 14.55
CA PRO A 162 -9.81 20.15 13.66
C PRO A 162 -8.77 21.25 13.47
N ILE A 163 -8.63 21.76 12.24
CA ILE A 163 -7.69 22.85 11.90
C ILE A 163 -8.46 24.06 11.41
N THR A 164 -9.28 23.88 10.37
CA THR A 164 -10.14 24.94 9.81
C THR A 164 -11.60 24.51 9.86
N TYR A 165 -12.50 25.48 9.94
CA TYR A 165 -13.93 25.25 10.06
C TYR A 165 -14.74 26.40 9.45
N HIS A 166 -15.98 26.10 9.10
CA HIS A 166 -16.99 27.09 8.69
C HIS A 166 -17.87 27.45 9.90
N SER A 167 -17.92 28.72 10.26
CA SER A 167 -18.70 29.31 11.37
C SER A 167 -18.38 28.81 12.79
N ALA A 168 -18.30 27.50 13.05
CA ALA A 168 -17.90 26.91 14.34
C ALA A 168 -17.27 25.51 14.17
N VAL A 169 -16.49 25.07 15.16
CA VAL A 169 -15.91 23.71 15.21
C VAL A 169 -17.01 22.72 15.60
N MET A 170 -17.83 22.33 14.63
CA MET A 170 -18.85 21.30 14.79
C MET A 170 -18.46 20.07 13.98
N LEU A 171 -18.45 18.90 14.61
CA LEU A 171 -18.00 17.67 13.96
C LEU A 171 -18.81 16.46 14.44
N ARG A 172 -19.21 15.65 13.48
CA ARG A 172 -19.65 14.26 13.63
C ARG A 172 -18.64 13.36 12.94
N MET A 173 -18.39 12.16 13.45
CA MET A 173 -17.38 11.25 12.92
C MET A 173 -17.74 9.77 13.06
N GLU A 174 -17.10 8.96 12.21
CA GLU A 174 -17.03 7.50 12.31
C GLU A 174 -15.58 7.04 12.04
N LEU A 175 -15.20 5.91 12.63
CA LEU A 175 -13.91 5.27 12.44
C LEU A 175 -14.08 3.99 11.62
N TYR A 176 -13.16 3.77 10.67
CA TYR A 176 -13.13 2.55 9.86
C TYR A 176 -11.85 1.77 10.17
N GLY A 177 -12.00 0.45 10.26
CA GLY A 177 -10.88 -0.43 10.53
C GLY A 177 -11.24 -1.90 10.66
N GLU A 178 -10.28 -2.66 11.15
CA GLU A 178 -10.39 -4.10 11.41
C GLU A 178 -9.76 -4.44 12.77
N GLY A 179 -10.33 -5.41 13.48
CA GLY A 179 -9.91 -5.79 14.83
C GLY A 179 -11.08 -6.28 15.67
N PRO A 180 -10.90 -6.50 16.98
CA PRO A 180 -9.75 -6.11 17.80
C PRO A 180 -8.48 -6.93 17.50
N VAL A 181 -7.31 -6.31 17.67
CA VAL A 181 -6.00 -6.96 17.64
C VAL A 181 -5.76 -7.56 19.04
N PRO A 182 -5.72 -8.89 19.21
CA PRO A 182 -5.70 -9.52 20.53
C PRO A 182 -4.51 -9.10 21.40
N GLU A 183 -4.77 -8.69 22.64
CA GLU A 183 -3.78 -8.18 23.60
C GLU A 183 -2.95 -9.29 24.28
N ASN A 184 -3.31 -10.57 24.10
CA ASN A 184 -2.63 -11.75 24.66
C ASN A 184 -2.78 -13.02 23.78
N LEU A 185 -2.52 -12.91 22.49
CA LEU A 185 -1.80 -13.99 21.82
C LEU A 185 -0.36 -13.49 21.76
N GLU A 186 0.60 -14.25 22.31
CA GLU A 186 2.00 -14.15 21.86
C GLU A 186 1.97 -13.88 20.36
N ALA A 187 2.66 -12.81 19.91
CA ALA A 187 2.68 -12.38 18.53
C ALA A 187 2.43 -13.58 17.62
N GLY A 188 1.19 -13.72 17.13
CA GLY A 188 0.87 -14.78 16.17
C GLY A 188 1.97 -14.71 15.14
N PRO A 189 2.56 -15.85 14.76
CA PRO A 189 3.92 -15.89 14.27
C PRO A 189 4.14 -14.80 13.23
N ILE A 190 5.22 -14.03 13.39
CA ILE A 190 5.56 -12.99 12.42
C ILE A 190 5.83 -13.72 11.12
N ILE A 191 4.97 -13.50 10.14
CA ILE A 191 5.17 -14.04 8.81
C ILE A 191 5.88 -13.03 7.92
N SER A 192 6.77 -13.51 7.08
CA SER A 192 7.53 -12.72 6.10
C SER A 192 7.70 -13.49 4.81
N LEU A 193 7.87 -12.79 3.70
CA LEU A 193 8.10 -13.40 2.39
C LEU A 193 9.58 -13.36 2.03
N LEU A 194 10.15 -14.53 1.70
CA LEU A 194 11.52 -14.66 1.22
C LEU A 194 11.57 -15.39 -0.13
N HIS A 195 12.61 -15.11 -0.91
CA HIS A 195 12.86 -15.70 -2.23
C HIS A 195 11.74 -15.52 -3.26
N GLY A 196 10.96 -14.43 -3.16
CA GLY A 196 10.05 -14.01 -4.22
C GLY A 196 10.60 -12.85 -5.04
N ASN A 197 10.02 -12.67 -6.22
CA ASN A 197 10.46 -11.65 -7.19
C ASN A 197 9.80 -10.27 -6.97
N ALA A 198 8.86 -10.15 -6.02
CA ALA A 198 8.11 -8.95 -5.70
C ALA A 198 7.80 -8.85 -4.20
N PRO A 199 7.45 -7.67 -3.65
CA PRO A 199 7.14 -7.50 -2.22
C PRO A 199 5.99 -8.35 -1.70
N GLY A 200 5.04 -8.72 -2.57
CA GLY A 200 3.94 -9.64 -2.27
C GLY A 200 4.20 -11.08 -2.70
N GLU A 201 5.37 -11.40 -3.25
CA GLU A 201 5.70 -12.75 -3.71
C GLU A 201 6.76 -13.38 -2.79
N GLY A 202 6.65 -14.69 -2.56
CA GLY A 202 7.72 -15.47 -1.94
C GLY A 202 7.21 -16.65 -1.12
N PHE A 203 8.14 -17.34 -0.47
CA PHE A 203 7.84 -18.38 0.51
C PHE A 203 7.52 -17.76 1.86
N VAL A 204 6.50 -18.30 2.52
CA VAL A 204 6.04 -17.84 3.82
C VAL A 204 6.99 -18.37 4.90
N LEU A 205 7.80 -17.47 5.45
CA LEU A 205 8.61 -17.70 6.64
C LEU A 205 7.76 -17.38 7.86
N LYS A 206 7.75 -18.29 8.84
CA LYS A 206 7.13 -18.12 10.16
C LYS A 206 8.23 -17.94 11.20
N ASP A 207 8.13 -16.90 12.02
CA ASP A 207 9.02 -16.69 13.18
C ASP A 207 8.18 -16.43 14.44
N ASP A 208 8.29 -17.31 15.43
CA ASP A 208 7.63 -17.17 16.73
C ASP A 208 8.61 -16.77 17.86
N GLY A 209 9.83 -16.35 17.51
CA GLY A 209 10.88 -15.98 18.47
C GLY A 209 11.61 -17.18 19.09
N SER A 210 11.08 -18.41 18.96
CA SER A 210 11.68 -19.66 19.43
C SER A 210 12.10 -20.59 18.28
N SER A 211 11.39 -20.52 17.16
CA SER A 211 11.61 -21.27 15.94
C SER A 211 11.31 -20.39 14.72
N SER A 212 12.21 -20.41 13.74
CA SER A 212 12.08 -19.66 12.49
C SER A 212 12.28 -20.61 11.31
N GLY A 213 11.31 -20.65 10.39
CA GLY A 213 11.33 -21.59 9.30
C GLY A 213 10.21 -21.41 8.27
N PHE A 214 10.36 -22.03 7.11
CA PHE A 214 9.34 -21.99 6.06
C PHE A 214 8.14 -22.85 6.45
N LEU A 215 6.94 -22.39 6.14
CA LEU A 215 5.72 -23.18 6.34
C LEU A 215 5.68 -24.39 5.40
N CYS A 216 5.11 -25.48 5.90
CA CYS A 216 4.97 -26.70 5.11
C CYS A 216 3.98 -26.50 3.94
N GLY A 217 4.44 -26.84 2.74
CA GLY A 217 3.67 -26.74 1.50
C GLY A 217 2.61 -27.83 1.33
N GLU A 218 2.77 -29.00 1.96
CA GLU A 218 1.91 -30.18 1.72
C GLU A 218 0.43 -29.94 2.05
N SER A 219 0.12 -29.09 3.04
CA SER A 219 -1.25 -28.73 3.43
C SER A 219 -1.65 -27.33 2.96
N TRP A 220 -0.83 -26.70 2.11
CA TRP A 220 -1.02 -25.31 1.70
C TRP A 220 -2.10 -25.21 0.63
N ASN A 221 -3.15 -24.43 0.90
CA ASN A 221 -4.27 -24.25 -0.03
C ASN A 221 -4.53 -22.75 -0.28
N LEU A 222 -5.45 -22.47 -1.20
CA LEU A 222 -5.82 -21.10 -1.59
C LEU A 222 -6.28 -20.27 -0.37
N GLN A 223 -7.10 -20.86 0.51
CA GLN A 223 -7.65 -20.18 1.68
C GLN A 223 -6.55 -19.82 2.69
N SER A 224 -5.61 -20.72 2.96
CA SER A 224 -4.47 -20.45 3.85
C SER A 224 -3.56 -19.37 3.28
N ALA A 225 -3.39 -19.36 1.96
CA ALA A 225 -2.61 -18.35 1.26
C ALA A 225 -3.28 -16.97 1.29
N GLU A 226 -4.62 -16.92 1.21
CA GLU A 226 -5.40 -15.69 1.38
C GLU A 226 -5.26 -15.11 2.79
N VAL A 227 -5.35 -15.95 3.83
CA VAL A 227 -5.09 -15.54 5.22
C VAL A 227 -3.68 -14.99 5.38
N ALA A 228 -2.67 -15.63 4.79
CA ALA A 228 -1.29 -15.15 4.85
C ALA A 228 -1.10 -13.79 4.13
N CYS A 229 -1.67 -13.61 2.93
CA CYS A 229 -1.62 -12.33 2.23
C CYS A 229 -2.28 -11.21 3.03
N ARG A 230 -3.42 -11.49 3.67
CA ARG A 230 -4.10 -10.54 4.57
C ARG A 230 -3.24 -10.19 5.79
N MET A 231 -2.63 -11.17 6.43
CA MET A 231 -1.70 -10.94 7.55
C MET A 231 -0.51 -10.06 7.16
N LEU A 232 -0.01 -10.20 5.94
CA LEU A 232 1.08 -9.41 5.35
C LEU A 232 0.64 -8.00 4.90
N GLY A 233 -0.66 -7.68 4.99
CA GLY A 233 -1.21 -6.37 4.63
C GLY A 233 -1.60 -6.20 3.16
N PHE A 234 -1.70 -7.29 2.40
CA PHE A 234 -2.20 -7.28 1.03
C PHE A 234 -3.72 -7.52 0.99
N ILE A 235 -4.40 -6.93 0.01
CA ILE A 235 -5.87 -6.99 -0.09
C ILE A 235 -6.38 -8.31 -0.69
N GLY A 236 -5.51 -9.09 -1.31
CA GLY A 236 -5.88 -10.36 -1.93
C GLY A 236 -4.69 -11.19 -2.37
N ILE A 237 -5.01 -12.31 -3.01
CA ILE A 237 -4.04 -13.28 -3.55
C ILE A 237 -4.20 -13.41 -5.07
N GLU A 238 -3.09 -13.35 -5.79
CA GLU A 238 -3.02 -13.58 -7.23
C GLU A 238 -2.80 -15.08 -7.52
N SER A 239 -1.85 -15.71 -6.82
CA SER A 239 -1.61 -17.15 -6.90
C SER A 239 -0.92 -17.68 -5.65
N PHE A 240 -0.93 -19.00 -5.47
CA PHE A 240 -0.15 -19.71 -4.45
C PHE A 240 0.69 -20.79 -5.11
N SER A 241 1.80 -21.15 -4.48
CA SER A 241 2.68 -22.20 -4.97
C SER A 241 3.16 -23.11 -3.84
N GLN A 242 3.56 -24.32 -4.22
CA GLN A 242 4.27 -25.26 -3.36
C GLN A 242 5.54 -25.62 -4.13
N ARG A 243 6.73 -25.39 -3.55
CA ARG A 243 7.99 -25.78 -4.21
C ARG A 243 8.83 -26.65 -3.30
N VAL A 244 9.49 -27.62 -3.90
CA VAL A 244 10.40 -28.52 -3.18
C VAL A 244 11.58 -27.72 -2.66
N VAL A 245 11.90 -27.90 -1.38
CA VAL A 245 12.91 -27.11 -0.66
C VAL A 245 14.30 -27.23 -1.30
N SER A 246 14.61 -28.39 -1.89
CA SER A 246 15.87 -28.63 -2.62
C SER A 246 16.03 -27.81 -3.90
N SER A 247 14.97 -27.12 -4.35
CA SER A 247 14.98 -26.24 -5.54
C SER A 247 15.09 -24.74 -5.20
N ILE A 248 15.14 -24.39 -3.91
CA ILE A 248 15.29 -23.01 -3.45
C ILE A 248 16.79 -22.69 -3.38
N PRO A 249 17.30 -21.61 -4.01
CA PRO A 249 18.72 -21.27 -3.97
C PRO A 249 19.18 -20.99 -2.53
N PHE A 250 20.03 -21.83 -1.97
CA PHE A 250 20.56 -21.69 -0.61
C PHE A 250 21.79 -20.78 -0.56
N ASP A 251 21.83 -19.86 0.40
CA ASP A 251 23.05 -19.30 1.03
C ASP A 251 22.96 -19.62 2.55
N PRO A 252 24.07 -19.71 3.31
CA PRO A 252 24.28 -20.65 4.43
C PRO A 252 23.62 -20.27 5.78
N ILE A 253 22.45 -19.65 5.78
CA ILE A 253 21.66 -19.47 7.00
C ILE A 253 20.61 -20.60 7.06
N SER A 254 20.72 -21.43 8.08
CA SER A 254 20.00 -22.68 8.33
C SER A 254 18.50 -22.51 8.59
N VAL A 255 17.75 -21.92 7.65
CA VAL A 255 16.30 -21.80 7.78
C VAL A 255 15.66 -23.11 7.35
N GLN A 256 15.14 -23.86 8.31
CA GLN A 256 14.50 -25.16 8.08
C GLN A 256 13.05 -24.98 7.62
N VAL A 257 12.47 -26.00 7.01
CA VAL A 257 11.02 -26.06 6.81
C VAL A 257 10.40 -26.64 8.06
N LEU A 258 9.46 -25.90 8.63
CA LEU A 258 8.71 -26.31 9.80
C LEU A 258 7.83 -27.50 9.42
N ARG A 259 7.66 -28.43 10.37
CA ARG A 259 6.70 -29.54 10.22
C ARG A 259 5.26 -29.11 10.45
N ASP A 260 5.06 -27.83 10.69
CA ASP A 260 3.78 -27.19 10.92
C ASP A 260 3.19 -26.70 9.59
N GLY A 261 2.01 -27.20 9.27
CA GLY A 261 1.16 -26.70 8.20
C GLY A 261 -0.10 -26.05 8.75
N TYR A 262 -0.73 -25.19 7.96
CA TYR A 262 -1.99 -24.52 8.33
C TYR A 262 -3.05 -24.74 7.25
N ILE A 263 -4.22 -25.20 7.67
CA ILE A 263 -5.41 -25.35 6.82
C ILE A 263 -6.46 -24.36 7.30
N CYS A 264 -6.69 -23.32 6.50
CA CYS A 264 -7.65 -22.26 6.80
C CYS A 264 -8.96 -22.45 6.01
N SER A 265 -10.05 -21.90 6.54
CA SER A 265 -11.33 -21.73 5.86
C SER A 265 -11.41 -20.43 5.03
N GLY A 266 -10.48 -19.50 5.25
CA GLY A 266 -10.36 -18.19 4.59
C GLY A 266 -10.93 -17.03 5.42
N ARG A 267 -11.65 -17.33 6.51
CA ARG A 267 -12.25 -16.32 7.40
C ARG A 267 -11.34 -15.92 8.57
N GLU A 268 -10.28 -16.68 8.81
CA GLU A 268 -9.35 -16.51 9.93
C GLU A 268 -8.48 -15.27 9.77
N HIS A 269 -8.32 -14.45 10.81
CA HIS A 269 -7.51 -13.23 10.70
C HIS A 269 -6.01 -13.51 10.77
N THR A 270 -5.63 -14.60 11.44
CA THR A 270 -4.25 -15.07 11.56
C THR A 270 -4.12 -16.56 11.25
N LEU A 271 -2.95 -17.01 10.82
CA LEU A 271 -2.69 -18.44 10.58
C LEU A 271 -2.84 -19.28 11.86
N SER A 272 -2.65 -18.69 13.04
CA SER A 272 -2.83 -19.38 14.33
C SER A 272 -4.27 -19.79 14.61
N GLU A 273 -5.26 -19.12 14.00
CA GLU A 273 -6.68 -19.48 14.12
C GLU A 273 -7.06 -20.63 13.18
N CYS A 274 -6.22 -20.93 12.20
CA CYS A 274 -6.45 -22.03 11.27
C CYS A 274 -6.20 -23.38 11.93
N THR A 275 -6.72 -24.45 11.32
CA THR A 275 -6.43 -25.80 11.79
C THR A 275 -4.95 -26.10 11.55
N SER A 276 -4.18 -26.20 12.63
CA SER A 276 -2.76 -26.54 12.56
C SER A 276 -2.62 -28.05 12.31
N VAL A 277 -1.81 -28.41 11.32
CA VAL A 277 -1.38 -29.78 11.07
C VAL A 277 0.05 -29.89 11.53
N THR A 278 0.24 -30.46 12.72
CA THR A 278 1.56 -30.69 13.30
C THR A 278 2.07 -32.09 12.96
N ASN A 279 3.39 -32.26 12.99
CA ASN A 279 4.05 -33.55 12.78
C ASN A 279 3.85 -34.19 11.39
N TYR A 280 3.97 -33.42 10.31
CA TYR A 280 4.22 -34.04 9.01
C TYR A 280 5.50 -34.91 9.07
N PRO A 281 5.43 -36.22 8.72
CA PRO A 281 6.58 -37.13 8.84
C PRO A 281 7.79 -36.69 8.00
N SER A 282 7.54 -36.03 6.88
CA SER A 282 8.55 -35.48 5.98
C SER A 282 7.95 -34.36 5.12
N CYS A 283 7.97 -33.11 5.62
CA CYS A 283 7.62 -31.98 4.78
C CYS A 283 8.81 -31.61 3.89
N THR A 284 8.66 -31.79 2.57
CA THR A 284 9.71 -31.50 1.57
C THR A 284 9.40 -30.29 0.71
N THR A 285 8.24 -29.67 0.90
CA THR A 285 7.75 -28.52 0.12
C THR A 285 7.57 -27.32 1.03
N ALA A 286 7.89 -26.12 0.52
CA ALA A 286 7.65 -24.84 1.18
C ALA A 286 6.41 -24.17 0.59
N ALA A 287 5.59 -23.57 1.44
CA ALA A 287 4.42 -22.78 1.07
C ALA A 287 4.82 -21.42 0.50
N GLY A 288 4.34 -21.10 -0.70
CA GLY A 288 4.58 -19.82 -1.38
C GLY A 288 3.29 -19.11 -1.77
N VAL A 289 3.38 -17.78 -1.88
CA VAL A 289 2.26 -16.90 -2.24
C VAL A 289 2.71 -15.81 -3.20
N VAL A 290 1.76 -15.31 -3.98
CA VAL A 290 1.82 -14.06 -4.74
C VAL A 290 0.60 -13.25 -4.34
N CYS A 291 0.82 -12.23 -3.51
CA CYS A 291 -0.19 -11.34 -2.98
C CYS A 291 -0.33 -10.08 -3.85
N THR A 292 -1.53 -9.52 -3.89
CA THR A 292 -1.85 -8.35 -4.71
C THR A 292 -2.47 -7.23 -3.89
N ASN A 293 -2.15 -5.99 -4.28
CA ASN A 293 -2.80 -4.76 -3.81
C ASN A 293 -3.75 -4.17 -4.86
N ASN A 294 -3.89 -4.83 -6.00
CA ASN A 294 -4.86 -4.45 -7.02
C ASN A 294 -6.18 -5.14 -6.71
N ILE A 295 -7.27 -4.36 -6.65
CA ILE A 295 -8.66 -4.84 -6.70
C ILE A 295 -9.02 -5.42 -8.08
N GLY A 296 -8.01 -5.84 -8.86
CA GLY A 296 -8.17 -6.49 -10.15
C GLY A 296 -8.90 -7.81 -9.92
N GLU A 297 -10.20 -7.77 -10.22
CA GLU A 297 -11.18 -8.80 -9.89
C GLU A 297 -10.90 -9.44 -8.52
N LEU A 298 -11.41 -8.81 -7.48
CA LEU A 298 -11.97 -9.60 -6.38
C LEU A 298 -12.69 -10.78 -7.03
N ARG A 299 -12.15 -12.00 -6.88
CA ARG A 299 -12.95 -13.22 -6.97
C ARG A 299 -13.93 -13.19 -5.81
N LEU A 300 -14.87 -12.26 -5.90
CA LEU A 300 -16.17 -12.36 -5.28
C LEU A 300 -16.79 -13.60 -5.92
N PHE A 301 -16.61 -14.75 -5.27
CA PHE A 301 -17.64 -15.78 -5.33
C PHE A 301 -18.88 -15.18 -4.65
N CYS A 302 -19.58 -14.31 -5.36
CA CYS A 302 -20.96 -14.06 -5.04
C CYS A 302 -21.70 -15.36 -5.38
N VAL A 303 -22.26 -15.97 -4.33
CA VAL A 303 -23.34 -16.94 -4.45
C VAL A 303 -24.44 -16.26 -5.28
N ASP A 304 -24.87 -16.98 -6.31
CA ASP A 304 -25.96 -16.72 -7.24
C ASP A 304 -25.68 -15.86 -8.50
N ASN A 305 -25.30 -16.61 -9.55
CA ASN A 305 -25.76 -16.51 -10.95
C ASN A 305 -26.09 -15.11 -11.50
N HIS A 306 -25.11 -14.43 -12.09
CA HIS A 306 -25.29 -13.74 -13.38
C HIS A 306 -23.94 -13.61 -14.10
N PRO A 307 -23.80 -14.06 -15.37
CA PRO A 307 -22.57 -13.90 -16.12
C PRO A 307 -22.55 -12.51 -16.76
N LEU A 308 -21.67 -11.61 -16.31
CA LEU A 308 -21.30 -10.46 -17.11
C LEU A 308 -20.35 -10.93 -18.22
N LYS A 309 -20.93 -11.15 -19.40
CA LYS A 309 -20.22 -11.06 -20.67
C LYS A 309 -19.82 -9.61 -20.85
N GLU A 310 -18.52 -9.32 -20.79
CA GLU A 310 -17.86 -8.45 -21.77
C GLU A 310 -16.33 -8.56 -21.61
N ASN A 311 -15.66 -8.81 -22.74
CA ASN A 311 -14.23 -9.03 -22.81
C ASN A 311 -13.46 -7.74 -22.46
N PHE A 312 -12.97 -7.61 -21.23
CA PHE A 312 -12.00 -6.58 -20.89
C PHE A 312 -10.57 -7.13 -21.07
N LYS A 313 -9.91 -6.70 -22.14
CA LYS A 313 -8.52 -7.05 -22.44
C LYS A 313 -7.60 -6.22 -21.53
N ILE A 314 -7.15 -6.80 -20.41
CA ILE A 314 -6.13 -6.17 -19.55
C ILE A 314 -4.80 -6.13 -20.31
N MET A 315 -4.30 -4.93 -20.56
CA MET A 315 -2.93 -4.69 -21.01
C MET A 315 -2.01 -4.62 -19.77
N TRP A 316 -1.37 -5.72 -19.39
CA TRP A 316 -0.07 -5.61 -18.72
C TRP A 316 0.92 -5.24 -19.82
N THR A 317 1.61 -4.11 -19.76
CA THR A 317 2.53 -3.73 -20.84
C THR A 317 3.99 -3.71 -20.45
N GLN A 318 4.36 -3.44 -19.19
CA GLN A 318 5.75 -3.51 -18.71
C GLN A 318 5.86 -3.69 -17.18
N ALA A 319 6.93 -4.34 -16.72
CA ALA A 319 7.32 -4.49 -15.30
C ALA A 319 8.85 -4.40 -15.17
N LEU A 320 9.39 -3.96 -14.02
CA LEU A 320 10.83 -3.72 -13.85
C LEU A 320 11.35 -4.24 -12.51
N ARG A 321 12.55 -4.86 -12.49
CA ARG A 321 13.19 -5.41 -11.28
C ARG A 321 14.72 -5.33 -11.31
N LEU A 322 15.34 -5.45 -10.13
CA LEU A 322 16.78 -5.66 -9.98
C LEU A 322 17.06 -7.13 -9.64
N SER A 323 17.94 -7.79 -10.38
CA SER A 323 18.25 -9.22 -10.23
C SER A 323 19.75 -9.49 -10.06
N GLY A 324 20.11 -10.71 -9.64
CA GLY A 324 21.51 -11.20 -9.61
C GLY A 324 22.29 -10.97 -8.31
N TYR A 325 21.76 -10.24 -7.33
CA TYR A 325 22.44 -9.97 -6.05
C TYR A 325 21.47 -9.94 -4.85
N SER A 326 22.01 -10.12 -3.63
CA SER A 326 21.26 -10.27 -2.37
C SER A 326 20.74 -8.97 -1.75
N LEU A 327 20.97 -7.82 -2.38
CA LEU A 327 20.54 -6.51 -1.88
C LEU A 327 19.42 -5.95 -2.76
N ARG A 328 18.28 -5.59 -2.15
CA ARG A 328 17.12 -5.01 -2.87
C ARG A 328 17.48 -3.75 -3.67
N GLN A 329 18.46 -2.98 -3.20
CA GLN A 329 18.91 -1.75 -3.86
C GLN A 329 20.07 -1.95 -4.84
N TYR A 330 20.46 -3.19 -5.19
CA TYR A 330 21.59 -3.41 -6.09
C TYR A 330 21.36 -4.63 -6.99
N GLY A 331 21.44 -4.43 -8.29
CA GLY A 331 21.40 -5.56 -9.22
C GLY A 331 21.38 -5.17 -10.68
N HIS A 332 21.30 -6.20 -11.53
CA HIS A 332 21.09 -6.03 -12.96
C HIS A 332 19.67 -5.56 -13.21
N VAL A 333 19.52 -4.67 -14.17
CA VAL A 333 18.22 -4.13 -14.54
C VAL A 333 17.55 -5.07 -15.52
N GLU A 334 16.40 -5.62 -15.11
CA GLU A 334 15.53 -6.43 -15.95
C GLU A 334 14.20 -5.73 -16.18
N MET A 335 13.76 -5.74 -17.44
CA MET A 335 12.47 -5.19 -17.84
C MET A 335 11.66 -6.26 -18.57
N TYR A 336 10.40 -6.37 -18.19
CA TYR A 336 9.38 -7.14 -18.89
C TYR A 336 8.75 -6.29 -19.97
N THR A 337 8.64 -6.82 -21.18
CA THR A 337 7.78 -6.25 -22.24
C THR A 337 6.91 -7.33 -22.85
N ASN A 338 5.76 -6.94 -23.40
CA ASN A 338 4.89 -7.86 -24.14
C ASN A 338 5.55 -8.49 -25.38
N LYS A 339 6.66 -7.91 -25.87
CA LYS A 339 7.37 -8.39 -27.06
C LYS A 339 8.42 -9.43 -26.73
N THR A 340 9.08 -9.32 -25.58
CA THR A 340 10.30 -10.10 -25.27
C THR A 340 10.19 -10.91 -23.99
N GLY A 341 9.15 -10.69 -23.17
CA GLY A 341 9.13 -11.15 -21.79
C GLY A 341 10.18 -10.41 -20.96
N TRP A 342 10.64 -11.04 -19.87
CA TRP A 342 11.76 -10.54 -19.07
C TRP A 342 13.07 -10.61 -19.84
N GLY A 343 13.79 -9.50 -19.90
CA GLY A 343 15.16 -9.47 -20.41
C GLY A 343 16.01 -8.38 -19.79
N LEU A 344 17.31 -8.52 -19.96
CA LEU A 344 18.32 -7.60 -19.43
C LEU A 344 18.38 -6.32 -20.27
N VAL A 345 18.71 -5.21 -19.61
CA VAL A 345 18.95 -3.91 -20.26
C VAL A 345 20.43 -3.74 -20.61
N CYS A 346 20.68 -3.31 -21.85
CA CYS A 346 22.01 -3.01 -22.36
C CYS A 346 22.61 -1.77 -21.69
N ALA A 347 23.90 -1.85 -21.32
CA ALA A 347 24.64 -0.74 -20.70
C ALA A 347 25.38 0.17 -21.68
N GLN A 348 25.27 -0.04 -23.00
CA GLN A 348 26.15 0.62 -23.98
C GLN A 348 26.01 2.14 -24.03
N ASP A 349 24.80 2.66 -23.81
CA ASP A 349 24.49 4.09 -23.78
C ASP A 349 23.88 4.52 -22.44
N TRP A 350 23.99 3.65 -21.44
CA TRP A 350 23.37 3.82 -20.15
C TRP A 350 24.07 4.92 -19.33
N ASP A 351 23.29 5.83 -18.76
CA ASP A 351 23.79 6.90 -17.91
C ASP A 351 23.11 7.01 -16.53
N ASP A 352 23.47 8.06 -15.79
CA ASP A 352 22.95 8.29 -14.44
C ASP A 352 21.46 8.71 -14.46
N GLN A 353 20.93 9.23 -15.58
CA GLN A 353 19.52 9.60 -15.71
C GLN A 353 18.63 8.37 -15.85
N ASP A 354 19.06 7.38 -16.66
CA ASP A 354 18.34 6.11 -16.83
C ASP A 354 18.14 5.41 -15.48
N GLY A 355 19.23 5.30 -14.72
CA GLY A 355 19.17 4.66 -13.42
C GLY A 355 18.46 5.51 -12.35
N GLN A 356 18.38 6.84 -12.50
CA GLN A 356 17.58 7.68 -11.62
C GLN A 356 16.08 7.45 -11.80
N VAL A 357 15.61 7.36 -13.05
CA VAL A 357 14.21 7.00 -13.36
C VAL A 357 13.89 5.63 -12.77
N ILE A 358 14.78 4.67 -12.96
CA ILE A 358 14.58 3.29 -12.52
C ILE A 358 14.59 3.16 -10.99
N CYS A 359 15.52 3.81 -10.29
CA CYS A 359 15.52 3.82 -8.82
C CYS A 359 14.25 4.46 -8.27
N ARG A 360 13.75 5.53 -8.90
CA ARG A 360 12.49 6.18 -8.52
C ARG A 360 11.29 5.25 -8.74
N MET A 361 11.23 4.54 -9.87
CA MET A 361 10.19 3.54 -10.14
C MET A 361 10.18 2.41 -9.11
N LEU A 362 11.35 2.01 -8.62
CA LEU A 362 11.53 0.99 -7.59
C LEU A 362 11.30 1.50 -6.16
N GLY A 363 10.93 2.78 -5.99
CA GLY A 363 10.61 3.38 -4.69
C GLY A 363 11.83 3.88 -3.90
N TYR A 364 13.00 4.01 -4.53
CA TYR A 364 14.20 4.58 -3.92
C TYR A 364 14.32 6.09 -4.18
N PRO A 365 14.90 6.87 -3.25
CA PRO A 365 15.05 8.33 -3.38
C PRO A 365 15.97 8.77 -4.54
N GLY A 366 16.79 7.86 -5.07
CA GLY A 366 17.68 8.14 -6.20
C GLY A 366 18.77 7.09 -6.34
N MET A 367 19.72 7.34 -7.24
CA MET A 367 20.89 6.48 -7.45
C MET A 367 22.00 6.82 -6.44
N SER A 368 22.66 5.80 -5.87
CA SER A 368 23.73 5.98 -4.88
C SER A 368 25.13 6.05 -5.48
N ARG A 369 25.36 5.40 -6.63
CA ARG A 369 26.65 5.36 -7.33
C ARG A 369 26.40 5.18 -8.82
N ARG A 370 27.25 5.80 -9.65
CA ARG A 370 27.25 5.68 -11.10
C ARG A 370 27.10 4.22 -11.52
N SER A 371 26.18 4.01 -12.45
CA SER A 371 25.93 2.73 -13.10
C SER A 371 27.22 2.11 -13.63
N SER A 372 27.40 0.83 -13.35
CA SER A 372 28.56 0.08 -13.82
C SER A 372 28.15 -0.94 -14.87
N ILE A 373 29.10 -1.31 -15.72
CA ILE A 373 28.94 -2.45 -16.60
C ILE A 373 28.99 -3.71 -15.73
N GLY A 374 27.89 -4.46 -15.69
CA GLY A 374 27.81 -5.76 -15.01
C GLY A 374 28.07 -6.92 -15.97
N VAL A 375 28.70 -7.99 -15.48
CA VAL A 375 28.81 -9.27 -16.19
C VAL A 375 27.53 -10.06 -15.90
N PRO A 376 26.88 -10.70 -16.90
CA PRO A 376 25.68 -11.51 -16.67
C PRO A 376 25.91 -12.56 -15.59
N THR A 377 25.01 -12.63 -14.61
CA THR A 377 25.09 -13.58 -13.48
C THR A 377 24.38 -14.91 -13.76
N SER A 378 23.77 -15.11 -14.94
CA SER A 378 23.18 -16.39 -15.32
C SER A 378 23.14 -16.63 -16.82
N ASP A 379 23.34 -17.89 -17.23
CA ASP A 379 23.32 -18.38 -18.62
C ASP A 379 21.91 -18.37 -19.29
N SER A 380 20.90 -17.69 -18.73
CA SER A 380 19.49 -17.90 -19.13
C SER A 380 18.66 -16.66 -19.49
N THR A 381 19.09 -15.44 -19.14
CA THR A 381 18.30 -14.24 -19.42
C THR A 381 18.95 -13.41 -20.54
N PRO A 382 18.36 -13.33 -21.75
CA PRO A 382 18.95 -12.57 -22.85
C PRO A 382 18.86 -11.06 -22.62
N ILE A 383 19.79 -10.30 -23.22
CA ILE A 383 19.67 -8.84 -23.35
C ILE A 383 18.63 -8.58 -24.44
N THR A 384 17.48 -8.03 -24.05
CA THR A 384 16.37 -7.77 -24.99
C THR A 384 15.99 -6.32 -25.08
N ILE A 385 16.62 -5.45 -24.27
CA ILE A 385 16.35 -4.03 -24.22
C ILE A 385 17.65 -3.27 -24.51
N GLY A 386 17.62 -2.35 -25.47
CA GLY A 386 18.76 -1.53 -25.87
C GLY A 386 18.38 -0.07 -26.07
N GLY A 387 19.39 0.81 -26.15
CA GLY A 387 19.19 2.23 -26.44
C GLY A 387 18.31 2.96 -25.42
N LEU A 388 18.24 2.47 -24.17
CA LEU A 388 17.50 3.13 -23.12
C LEU A 388 18.12 4.51 -22.88
N THR A 389 17.33 5.55 -23.11
CA THR A 389 17.73 6.95 -22.97
C THR A 389 16.62 7.75 -22.32
N CYS A 390 16.84 8.08 -21.05
CA CYS A 390 15.97 8.90 -20.22
C CYS A 390 16.54 10.32 -20.06
N VAL A 391 15.66 11.30 -19.86
CA VAL A 391 15.97 12.69 -19.50
C VAL A 391 16.20 12.83 -17.99
N GLY A 392 15.65 11.93 -17.17
CA GLY A 392 15.81 11.84 -15.71
C GLY A 392 14.57 12.21 -14.89
N ASN A 393 13.56 12.80 -15.53
CA ASN A 393 12.34 13.30 -14.88
C ASN A 393 11.09 12.47 -15.20
N GLU A 394 11.23 11.43 -16.00
CA GLU A 394 10.17 10.52 -16.42
C GLU A 394 9.54 9.80 -15.21
N ALA A 395 8.20 9.74 -15.16
CA ALA A 395 7.54 9.01 -14.07
C ALA A 395 7.68 7.49 -14.23
N SER A 396 7.95 7.03 -15.45
CA SER A 396 8.15 5.63 -15.79
C SER A 396 9.16 5.44 -16.92
N ILE A 397 9.72 4.24 -17.02
CA ILE A 397 10.64 3.85 -18.11
C ILE A 397 9.95 3.84 -19.48
N GLU A 398 8.61 3.83 -19.52
CA GLU A 398 7.82 3.90 -20.76
C GLU A 398 7.93 5.26 -21.45
N GLU A 399 8.24 6.32 -20.69
CA GLU A 399 8.44 7.67 -21.21
C GLU A 399 9.86 7.88 -21.75
N CYS A 400 10.79 6.97 -21.41
CA CYS A 400 12.14 6.97 -21.97
C CYS A 400 12.12 6.33 -23.36
N MET A 401 13.05 6.74 -24.22
CA MET A 401 13.24 6.08 -25.50
C MET A 401 14.02 4.79 -25.27
N TYR A 402 13.54 3.67 -25.81
CA TYR A 402 14.24 2.38 -25.80
C TYR A 402 13.81 1.50 -26.97
N ASP A 403 14.67 0.54 -27.31
CA ASP A 403 14.40 -0.53 -28.25
C ASP A 403 14.16 -1.84 -27.50
N ALA A 404 13.10 -2.57 -27.84
CA ALA A 404 12.80 -3.89 -27.28
C ALA A 404 12.68 -4.94 -28.38
N GLY A 405 13.49 -6.00 -28.29
CA GLY A 405 13.47 -7.12 -29.22
C GLY A 405 14.56 -8.16 -28.93
N HIS A 406 14.54 -9.27 -29.65
CA HIS A 406 15.57 -10.32 -29.52
C HIS A 406 16.85 -10.03 -30.33
N ASN A 407 16.87 -8.94 -31.11
CA ASN A 407 17.98 -8.54 -31.98
C ASN A 407 18.61 -7.21 -31.54
N ILE A 408 18.76 -6.98 -30.23
CA ILE A 408 19.44 -5.80 -29.71
C ILE A 408 20.95 -5.96 -29.92
N ALA A 409 21.55 -4.99 -30.62
CA ALA A 409 23.00 -4.95 -30.85
C ALA A 409 23.72 -4.48 -29.57
N CYS A 410 23.92 -5.41 -28.63
CA CYS A 410 24.63 -5.17 -27.38
C CYS A 410 25.66 -6.28 -27.12
N GLY A 411 26.82 -5.91 -26.57
CA GLY A 411 27.80 -6.90 -26.11
C GLY A 411 27.24 -7.70 -24.93
N ILE A 412 27.50 -9.01 -24.89
CA ILE A 412 27.05 -9.89 -23.80
C ILE A 412 27.60 -9.48 -22.43
N ASP A 413 28.69 -8.72 -22.41
CA ASP A 413 29.37 -8.18 -21.23
C ASP A 413 28.85 -6.79 -20.83
N LYS A 414 27.89 -6.22 -21.56
CA LYS A 414 27.36 -4.87 -21.35
C LYS A 414 25.97 -4.88 -20.74
N VAL A 415 25.84 -5.33 -19.49
CA VAL A 415 24.55 -5.33 -18.76
C VAL A 415 24.47 -4.16 -17.79
N ALA A 416 23.34 -3.46 -17.78
CA ALA A 416 23.10 -2.34 -16.88
C ALA A 416 23.04 -2.83 -15.43
N LEU A 417 23.93 -2.30 -14.59
CA LEU A 417 24.00 -2.58 -13.16
C LEU A 417 23.78 -1.30 -12.37
N LEU A 418 22.80 -1.34 -11.46
CA LEU A 418 22.32 -0.16 -10.75
C LEU A 418 22.40 -0.37 -9.24
N ARG A 419 22.82 0.68 -8.52
CA ARG A 419 22.69 0.76 -7.06
C ARG A 419 21.84 1.96 -6.65
N CYS A 420 20.70 1.71 -6.04
CA CYS A 420 19.84 2.74 -5.50
C CYS A 420 20.27 3.17 -4.08
N GLN A 421 19.99 4.42 -3.75
CA GLN A 421 20.28 5.03 -2.45
C GLN A 421 19.27 4.56 -1.41
N ASN A 422 19.76 4.22 -0.23
CA ASN A 422 18.90 3.88 0.89
C ASN A 422 18.40 5.17 1.55
N ALA A 423 17.15 5.19 2.01
CA ALA A 423 16.62 6.29 2.80
C ALA A 423 17.23 6.27 4.22
N GLY A 424 18.51 6.63 4.34
CA GLY A 424 19.20 6.70 5.63
C GLY A 424 20.73 6.61 5.56
N ARG A 425 21.39 7.78 5.52
CA ARG A 425 22.61 8.19 6.26
C ARG A 425 23.24 9.40 5.55
N VAL A 426 23.03 10.59 6.12
CA VAL A 426 24.05 11.65 6.15
C VAL A 426 24.69 11.58 7.52
#